data_AF-A0A9Y2L106-F1
#
_entry.id   AF-A0A9Y2L106-F1
#
_cell.length_a   1.000
_cell.length_b   1.000
_cell.length_c   1.000
_cell.angle_alpha   90.00
_cell.angle_beta   90.00
_cell.angle_gamma   90.00
#
_symmetry.space_group_name_H-M   'P 1'
#
loop_
_entity.id
_entity.type
_entity.pdbx_description
1 polymer ?
#
loop_
_entity_poly.entity_id
_entity_poly.type
_entity_poly.pdbx_seq_one_letter_code
_entity_poly.pdbx_strand_id
1 'polypeptide(L)'
;MGTVYSQLSITERRRIERWRHAKVPVDEMARVLKRCRSTIFRELKRNHFSDPCMPKCDGYYGAAAQLVASGRRARERKLIKHRALRKYVVERLKNGWTPEQIGNRMIYDNAALRVCQETIYRYIYSKEGLNKELWWYLPTHRKSRTPRRARKHLLPKFNRDVSILFRPDDVAHRRQFGHWEADLILFKQKLGQTNVTTLVERVSRFTVLLKNPSKRTKPVMGKIIKAIRDLPFMARKSITFDRGTEFVSWPHLQAEIGTLTWFCDPSSPWQKGTVENTNRRARRWLPRKRDIRSMSDHDIKEISDRLNNTPRKCLGWKTPAEVFREKILEEMR
;
A
#
# COMPACT_ATOMS: atom_id res chain seq x y z
N MET A 1 23.12 0.66 -31.09
CA MET A 1 22.91 1.76 -30.13
C MET A 1 22.02 1.24 -29.00
N GLY A 2 22.47 1.34 -27.75
CA GLY A 2 21.77 0.75 -26.60
C GLY A 2 20.35 1.31 -26.44
N THR A 3 19.39 0.41 -26.25
CA THR A 3 17.93 0.64 -26.14
C THR A 3 17.51 1.47 -24.91
N VAL A 4 18.46 1.95 -24.11
CA VAL A 4 18.22 2.71 -22.89
C VAL A 4 19.05 3.99 -22.90
N TYR A 5 18.36 5.14 -23.00
CA TYR A 5 18.99 6.45 -22.89
C TYR A 5 19.51 6.67 -21.46
N SER A 6 20.84 6.82 -21.33
CA SER A 6 21.49 7.19 -20.07
C SER A 6 21.96 8.65 -20.09
N GLN A 7 21.75 9.35 -18.99
CA GLN A 7 22.25 10.71 -18.81
C GLN A 7 23.78 10.71 -18.71
N LEU A 8 24.41 11.83 -19.09
CA LEU A 8 25.85 12.01 -18.86
C LEU A 8 26.15 11.89 -17.36
N SER A 9 27.19 11.13 -17.01
CA SER A 9 27.69 11.00 -15.64
C SER A 9 28.58 12.19 -15.28
N ILE A 10 28.91 12.34 -14.00
CA ILE A 10 29.90 13.33 -13.56
C ILE A 10 31.29 13.07 -14.18
N THR A 11 31.65 11.80 -14.40
CA THR A 11 32.94 11.44 -15.01
C THR A 11 32.98 11.82 -16.48
N GLU A 12 31.89 11.61 -17.21
CA GLU A 12 31.74 12.08 -18.60
C GLU A 12 31.79 13.61 -18.67
N ARG A 13 31.09 14.32 -17.75
CA ARG A 13 31.13 15.79 -17.69
C ARG A 13 32.53 16.37 -17.42
N ARG A 14 33.29 15.78 -16.49
CA ARG A 14 34.69 16.16 -16.23
C ARG A 14 35.63 15.89 -17.42
N ARG A 15 35.34 14.88 -18.25
CA ARG A 15 36.08 14.65 -19.50
C ARG A 15 35.74 15.73 -20.53
N ILE A 16 34.46 16.06 -20.70
CA ILE A 16 34.00 17.13 -21.60
C ILE A 16 34.64 18.47 -21.23
N GLU A 17 34.72 18.79 -19.93
CA GLU A 17 35.42 19.98 -19.41
C GLU A 17 36.88 20.04 -19.87
N ARG A 18 37.67 18.99 -19.59
CA ARG A 18 39.08 18.93 -20.02
C ARG A 18 39.25 19.04 -21.54
N TRP A 19 38.40 18.35 -22.30
CA TRP A 19 38.42 18.41 -23.76
C TRP A 19 38.00 19.78 -24.30
N ARG A 20 37.12 20.49 -23.59
CA ARG A 20 36.78 21.86 -23.97
C ARG A 20 37.93 22.83 -23.77
N HIS A 21 38.69 22.68 -22.69
CA HIS A 21 39.91 23.47 -22.48
C HIS A 21 40.97 23.15 -23.54
N ALA A 22 41.07 21.88 -23.95
CA ALA A 22 41.95 21.43 -25.03
C ALA A 22 41.41 21.70 -26.45
N LYS A 23 40.29 22.42 -26.59
CA LYS A 23 39.65 22.77 -27.88
C LYS A 23 39.31 21.58 -28.80
N VAL A 24 39.09 20.40 -28.21
CA VAL A 24 38.70 19.18 -28.95
C VAL A 24 37.31 19.40 -29.61
N PRO A 25 37.11 18.98 -30.87
CA PRO A 25 35.83 19.14 -31.56
C PRO A 25 34.72 18.28 -30.93
N VAL A 26 33.47 18.76 -31.01
CA VAL A 26 32.31 18.08 -30.39
C VAL A 26 32.07 16.68 -30.97
N ASP A 27 32.37 16.50 -32.26
CA ASP A 27 32.23 15.22 -32.96
C ASP A 27 33.17 14.16 -32.38
N GLU A 28 34.40 14.55 -32.04
CA GLU A 28 35.37 13.65 -31.42
C GLU A 28 34.97 13.30 -29.99
N MET A 29 34.51 14.27 -29.20
CA MET A 29 33.96 14.01 -27.86
C MET A 29 32.81 13.01 -27.90
N ALA A 30 31.89 13.18 -28.86
CA ALA A 30 30.74 12.32 -29.06
C ALA A 30 31.16 10.90 -29.44
N ARG A 31 32.13 10.76 -30.36
CA ARG A 31 32.71 9.48 -30.78
C ARG A 31 33.35 8.74 -29.61
N VAL A 32 34.22 9.40 -28.83
CA VAL A 32 34.95 8.80 -27.71
C VAL A 32 34.00 8.40 -26.56
N LEU A 33 32.99 9.22 -26.27
CA LEU A 33 31.98 8.90 -25.25
C LEU A 33 30.89 7.94 -25.75
N LYS A 34 30.89 7.59 -27.04
CA LYS A 34 29.83 6.81 -27.70
C LYS A 34 28.44 7.41 -27.47
N ARG A 35 28.34 8.74 -27.58
CA ARG A 35 27.11 9.53 -27.44
C ARG A 35 26.74 10.18 -28.77
N CYS A 36 25.45 10.49 -28.95
CA CYS A 36 25.03 11.31 -30.08
C CYS A 36 25.62 12.74 -29.97
N ARG A 37 26.10 13.30 -31.09
CA ARG A 37 26.61 14.68 -31.19
C ARG A 37 25.65 15.70 -30.56
N SER A 38 24.35 15.59 -30.85
CA SER A 38 23.33 16.51 -30.33
C SER A 38 23.20 16.45 -28.80
N THR A 39 23.56 15.33 -28.15
CA THR A 39 23.58 15.24 -26.68
C THR A 39 24.69 16.12 -26.10
N ILE A 40 25.89 16.06 -26.67
CA ILE A 40 27.03 16.88 -26.22
C ILE A 40 26.76 18.36 -26.50
N PHE A 41 26.23 18.68 -27.68
CA PHE A 41 25.87 20.07 -28.03
C PHE A 41 24.85 20.66 -27.05
N ARG A 42 23.78 19.91 -26.75
CA ARG A 42 22.76 20.35 -25.78
C ARG A 42 23.31 20.44 -24.36
N GLU A 43 24.22 19.55 -23.96
CA GLU A 43 24.86 19.61 -22.65
C GLU A 43 25.70 20.87 -22.49
N LEU A 44 26.56 21.18 -23.47
CA LEU A 44 27.41 22.37 -23.47
C LEU A 44 26.56 23.65 -23.46
N LYS A 45 25.53 23.72 -24.31
CA LYS A 45 24.64 24.88 -24.38
C LYS A 45 23.83 25.09 -23.10
N ARG A 46 23.29 24.02 -22.51
CA ARG A 46 22.40 24.12 -21.33
C ARG A 46 23.13 24.29 -20.01
N ASN A 47 24.42 24.01 -19.95
CA ASN A 47 25.21 24.06 -18.72
C ASN A 47 26.44 24.96 -18.85
N HIS A 48 26.38 25.92 -19.78
CA HIS A 48 27.36 26.99 -19.84
C HIS A 48 27.19 27.89 -18.62
N PHE A 49 28.27 28.15 -17.91
CA PHE A 49 28.34 29.15 -16.86
C PHE A 49 28.81 30.46 -17.49
N SER A 50 28.10 31.55 -17.20
CA SER A 50 28.48 32.90 -17.61
C SER A 50 28.05 33.87 -16.53
N ASP A 51 28.96 34.74 -16.11
CA ASP A 51 28.71 35.75 -15.07
C ASP A 51 29.30 37.10 -15.50
N PRO A 52 28.46 38.15 -15.70
CA PRO A 52 28.93 39.48 -16.09
C PRO A 52 29.97 40.09 -15.15
N CYS A 53 29.96 39.71 -13.86
CA CYS A 53 30.91 40.18 -12.86
C CYS A 53 32.24 39.41 -12.89
N MET A 54 32.28 38.25 -13.56
CA MET A 54 33.47 37.41 -13.69
C MET A 54 33.63 36.88 -15.14
N PRO A 55 33.84 37.76 -16.13
CA PRO A 55 33.90 37.35 -17.54
C PRO A 55 35.05 36.40 -17.86
N LYS A 56 36.11 36.37 -17.03
CA LYS A 56 37.23 35.42 -17.16
C LYS A 56 36.88 33.99 -16.74
N CYS A 57 35.73 33.81 -16.09
CA CYS A 57 35.24 32.52 -15.60
C CYS A 57 34.11 31.96 -16.47
N ASP A 58 33.86 32.52 -17.66
CA ASP A 58 32.85 32.02 -18.57
C ASP A 58 33.30 30.69 -19.20
N GLY A 59 32.46 29.66 -19.11
CA GLY A 59 32.80 28.37 -19.69
C GLY A 59 31.95 27.18 -19.23
N TYR A 60 32.43 25.99 -19.55
CA TYR A 60 31.79 24.74 -19.16
C TYR A 60 32.60 24.05 -18.05
N TYR A 61 32.02 23.98 -16.86
CA TYR A 61 32.60 23.29 -15.71
C TYR A 61 31.81 22.03 -15.40
N GLY A 62 32.47 20.87 -15.37
CA GLY A 62 31.80 19.58 -15.26
C GLY A 62 31.04 19.41 -13.94
N ALA A 63 31.59 19.94 -12.84
CA ALA A 63 30.95 19.93 -11.53
C ALA A 63 29.73 20.86 -11.48
N ALA A 64 29.85 22.09 -11.98
CA ALA A 64 28.72 23.03 -12.07
C ALA A 64 27.61 22.47 -12.97
N ALA A 65 27.97 21.93 -14.14
CA ALA A 65 27.03 21.29 -15.05
C ALA A 65 26.28 20.12 -14.38
N GLN A 66 26.96 19.31 -13.56
CA GLN A 66 26.31 18.27 -12.77
C GLN A 66 25.30 18.84 -11.76
N LEU A 67 25.64 19.92 -11.07
CA LEU A 67 24.75 20.58 -10.10
C LEU A 67 23.53 21.16 -10.80
N VAL A 68 23.72 21.92 -11.88
CA VAL A 68 22.63 22.51 -12.67
C VAL A 68 21.72 21.41 -13.25
N ALA A 69 22.30 20.36 -13.86
CA ALA A 69 21.54 19.24 -14.39
C ALA A 69 20.76 18.47 -13.30
N SER A 70 21.33 18.32 -12.10
CA SER A 70 20.64 17.71 -10.95
C SER A 70 19.53 18.60 -10.43
N GLY A 71 19.75 19.91 -10.35
CA GLY A 71 18.77 20.91 -9.92
C GLY A 71 17.55 20.96 -10.85
N ARG A 72 17.78 21.03 -12.17
CA ARG A 72 16.68 20.95 -13.16
C ARG A 72 15.86 19.68 -12.99
N ARG A 73 16.51 18.52 -12.88
CA ARG A 73 15.81 17.23 -12.65
C ARG A 73 15.04 17.20 -11.34
N ALA A 74 15.54 17.84 -10.28
CA ALA A 74 14.85 17.92 -9.01
C ALA A 74 13.54 18.72 -9.11
N ARG A 75 13.53 19.80 -9.91
CA ARG A 75 12.35 20.64 -10.19
C ARG A 75 11.35 19.95 -11.14
N GLU A 76 11.84 19.24 -12.14
CA GLU A 76 11.04 18.50 -13.13
C GLU A 76 10.48 17.15 -12.63
N ARG A 77 10.67 16.80 -11.35
CA ARG A 77 10.06 15.58 -10.78
C ARG A 77 8.53 15.65 -10.93
N LYS A 78 7.92 14.56 -11.40
CA LYS A 78 6.48 14.50 -11.73
C LYS A 78 5.57 15.00 -10.59
N LEU A 79 5.86 14.60 -9.34
CA LEU A 79 5.10 15.02 -8.16
C LEU A 79 5.43 16.46 -7.66
N ILE A 80 6.48 17.09 -8.18
CA ILE A 80 6.75 18.52 -7.95
C ILE A 80 6.03 19.36 -9.00
N LYS A 81 6.14 18.95 -10.28
CA LYS A 81 5.51 19.62 -11.42
C LYS A 81 3.98 19.59 -11.37
N HIS A 82 3.40 18.42 -11.09
CA HIS A 82 1.94 18.25 -11.11
C HIS A 82 1.35 18.31 -9.69
N ARG A 83 0.91 19.51 -9.28
CA ARG A 83 0.39 19.78 -7.93
C ARG A 83 -0.86 18.97 -7.58
N ALA A 84 -1.78 18.80 -8.53
CA ALA A 84 -3.01 18.01 -8.33
C ALA A 84 -2.69 16.53 -8.08
N LEU A 85 -1.83 15.93 -8.91
CA LEU A 85 -1.37 14.55 -8.73
C LEU A 85 -0.68 14.35 -7.37
N ARG A 86 0.15 15.32 -6.95
CA ARG A 86 0.77 15.32 -5.62
C ARG A 86 -0.26 15.35 -4.50
N LYS A 87 -1.29 16.21 -4.60
CA LYS A 87 -2.36 16.30 -3.61
C LYS A 87 -3.08 14.96 -3.47
N TYR A 88 -3.45 14.35 -4.60
CA TYR A 88 -4.07 13.02 -4.64
C TYR A 88 -3.21 11.95 -3.95
N VAL A 89 -1.92 11.86 -4.31
CA VAL A 89 -1.01 10.87 -3.71
C VAL A 89 -0.90 11.06 -2.19
N VAL A 90 -0.73 12.30 -1.73
CA VAL A 90 -0.62 12.61 -0.29
C VAL A 90 -1.90 12.26 0.45
N GLU A 91 -3.06 12.59 -0.10
CA GLU A 91 -4.35 12.29 0.50
C GLU A 91 -4.57 10.78 0.61
N ARG A 92 -4.28 10.00 -0.44
CA ARG A 92 -4.37 8.54 -0.40
C ARG A 92 -3.40 7.91 0.60
N LEU A 93 -2.16 8.41 0.69
CA LEU A 93 -1.21 7.98 1.73
C LEU A 93 -1.78 8.21 3.14
N LYS A 94 -2.34 9.40 3.39
CA LYS A 94 -2.98 9.75 4.67
C LYS A 94 -4.16 8.84 4.99
N ASN A 95 -4.93 8.43 3.97
CA ASN A 95 -6.01 7.46 4.10
C ASN A 95 -5.54 6.00 4.23
N GLY A 96 -4.23 5.78 4.36
CA GLY A 96 -3.66 4.47 4.68
C GLY A 96 -3.28 3.62 3.46
N TRP A 97 -3.39 4.17 2.25
CA TRP A 97 -3.00 3.45 1.04
C TRP A 97 -1.48 3.36 0.94
N THR A 98 -0.99 2.23 0.42
CA THR A 98 0.42 2.03 0.13
C THR A 98 0.81 2.61 -1.22
N PRO A 99 2.10 2.94 -1.44
CA PRO A 99 2.58 3.38 -2.76
C PRO A 99 2.26 2.41 -3.90
N GLU A 100 2.29 1.10 -3.67
CA GLU A 100 1.88 0.08 -4.64
C GLU A 100 0.40 0.19 -4.98
N GLN A 101 -0.46 0.32 -3.97
CA GLN A 101 -1.90 0.48 -4.14
C GLN A 101 -2.25 1.74 -4.92
N ILE A 102 -1.64 2.88 -4.59
CA ILE A 102 -1.90 4.15 -5.28
C ILE A 102 -1.51 4.05 -6.75
N GLY A 103 -0.30 3.55 -7.04
CA GLY A 103 0.20 3.48 -8.42
C GLY A 103 -0.62 2.53 -9.29
N ASN A 104 -0.97 1.34 -8.78
CA ASN A 104 -1.76 0.39 -9.57
C ASN A 104 -3.24 0.78 -9.66
N ARG A 105 -3.79 1.46 -8.65
CA ARG A 105 -5.15 1.99 -8.74
C ARG A 105 -5.28 3.02 -9.86
N MET A 106 -4.29 3.91 -10.03
CA MET A 106 -4.26 4.83 -11.17
C MET A 106 -4.21 4.12 -12.54
N ILE A 107 -3.60 2.93 -12.60
CA ILE A 107 -3.58 2.12 -13.83
C ILE A 107 -4.96 1.53 -14.08
N TYR A 108 -5.59 0.96 -13.05
CA TYR A 108 -6.94 0.42 -13.10
C TYR A 108 -7.97 1.48 -13.53
N ASP A 109 -7.90 2.69 -12.96
CA ASP A 109 -8.79 3.81 -13.31
C ASP A 109 -8.45 4.47 -14.67
N ASN A 110 -7.50 3.91 -15.44
CA ASN A 110 -6.99 4.46 -16.70
C ASN A 110 -6.63 5.96 -16.64
N ALA A 111 -6.01 6.40 -15.54
CA ALA A 111 -5.70 7.81 -15.34
C ALA A 111 -4.65 8.31 -16.34
N ALA A 112 -4.98 9.38 -17.07
CA ALA A 112 -4.07 10.02 -18.05
C ALA A 112 -2.71 10.39 -17.45
N LEU A 113 -2.69 10.82 -16.18
CA LEU A 113 -1.46 11.17 -15.47
C LEU A 113 -1.24 10.26 -14.25
N ARG A 114 -0.34 9.29 -14.40
CA ARG A 114 -0.03 8.26 -13.37
C ARG A 114 1.40 8.30 -12.84
N VAL A 115 1.62 7.74 -11.65
CA VAL A 115 2.94 7.51 -11.05
C VAL A 115 3.11 6.08 -10.59
N CYS A 116 4.29 5.51 -10.79
CA CYS A 116 4.62 4.21 -10.22
C CYS A 116 4.96 4.32 -8.73
N GLN A 117 4.87 3.20 -8.01
CA GLN A 117 5.22 3.11 -6.59
C GLN A 117 6.61 3.67 -6.26
N GLU A 118 7.59 3.47 -7.14
CA GLU A 118 8.96 3.94 -6.93
C GLU A 118 9.05 5.47 -6.96
N THR A 119 8.27 6.12 -7.84
CA THR A 119 8.18 7.58 -7.89
C THR A 119 7.58 8.14 -6.60
N ILE A 120 6.57 7.46 -6.04
CA ILE A 120 5.95 7.84 -4.76
C ILE A 120 6.96 7.66 -3.62
N TYR A 121 7.66 6.53 -3.53
CA TYR A 121 8.69 6.32 -2.51
C TYR A 121 9.79 7.38 -2.57
N ARG A 122 10.29 7.70 -3.77
CA ARG A 122 11.30 8.76 -3.95
C ARG A 122 10.81 10.13 -3.47
N TYR A 123 9.51 10.41 -3.58
CA TYR A 123 8.92 11.65 -3.07
C TYR A 123 8.73 11.63 -1.55
N ILE A 124 8.30 10.51 -0.97
CA ILE A 124 8.17 10.36 0.49
C ILE A 124 9.52 10.62 1.19
N TYR A 125 10.60 10.08 0.63
CA TYR A 125 11.95 10.21 1.19
C TYR A 125 12.72 11.44 0.68
N SER A 126 12.11 12.32 -0.11
CA SER A 126 12.74 13.59 -0.45
C SER A 126 12.55 14.62 0.65
N LYS A 127 13.31 15.73 0.59
CA LYS A 127 13.21 16.83 1.58
C LYS A 127 11.76 17.28 1.80
N GLU A 128 10.99 17.41 0.72
CA GLU A 128 9.58 17.84 0.78
C GLU A 128 8.66 16.80 1.45
N GLY A 129 8.91 15.51 1.23
CA GLY A 129 8.12 14.43 1.85
C GLY A 129 8.48 14.23 3.31
N LEU A 130 9.77 14.37 3.66
CA LEU A 130 10.25 14.32 5.04
C LEU A 130 9.70 15.48 5.88
N ASN A 131 9.68 16.71 5.34
CA ASN A 131 9.10 17.88 6.02
C ASN A 131 7.59 17.73 6.30
N LYS A 132 6.89 16.90 5.51
CA LYS A 132 5.47 16.58 5.71
C LYS A 132 5.25 15.27 6.48
N GLU A 133 6.33 14.68 6.98
CA GLU A 133 6.33 13.41 7.70
C GLU A 133 5.61 12.27 6.96
N LEU A 134 5.68 12.26 5.62
CA LEU A 134 4.94 11.30 4.80
C LEU A 134 5.33 9.84 5.10
N TRP A 135 6.54 9.64 5.61
CA TRP A 135 7.06 8.34 6.04
C TRP A 135 6.22 7.73 7.19
N TRP A 136 5.56 8.55 8.02
CA TRP A 136 4.65 8.09 9.07
C TRP A 136 3.41 7.41 8.50
N TYR A 137 3.05 7.68 7.25
CA TYR A 137 1.91 7.05 6.59
C TYR A 137 2.28 5.78 5.82
N LEU A 138 3.52 5.29 5.96
CA LEU A 138 3.90 3.97 5.46
C LEU A 138 3.55 2.89 6.48
N PRO A 139 3.21 1.65 6.06
CA PRO A 139 2.83 0.56 6.97
C PRO A 139 3.84 0.26 8.08
N THR A 140 5.12 0.56 7.84
CA THR A 140 6.23 0.30 8.79
C THR A 140 6.77 1.57 9.44
N HIS A 141 6.19 2.74 9.16
CA HIS A 141 6.61 4.04 9.73
C HIS A 141 8.12 4.28 9.64
N ARG A 142 8.78 3.81 8.57
CA ARG A 142 10.24 3.93 8.44
C ARG A 142 10.64 5.29 7.86
N LYS A 143 11.33 6.09 8.66
CA LYS A 143 11.90 7.39 8.27
C LYS A 143 13.00 7.29 7.20
N SER A 144 13.68 6.14 7.11
CA SER A 144 14.67 5.85 6.07
C SER A 144 14.31 4.62 5.24
N ARG A 145 14.71 4.64 3.97
CA ARG A 145 14.52 3.50 3.07
C ARG A 145 15.57 2.44 3.34
N THR A 146 15.13 1.20 3.52
CA THR A 146 16.03 0.06 3.57
C THR A 146 16.37 -0.42 2.16
N PRO A 147 17.63 -0.76 1.86
CA PRO A 147 17.99 -1.39 0.58
C PRO A 147 17.14 -2.64 0.37
N ARG A 148 16.75 -2.91 -0.88
CA ARG A 148 16.23 -4.24 -1.24
C ARG A 148 17.38 -5.23 -1.11
N ARG A 149 17.53 -5.83 0.06
CA ARG A 149 18.32 -7.05 0.19
C ARG A 149 17.50 -8.19 -0.41
N ALA A 150 18.15 -9.06 -1.19
CA ALA A 150 17.56 -10.36 -1.50
C ALA A 150 17.16 -10.98 -0.17
N ARG A 151 15.88 -11.31 -0.01
CA ARG A 151 15.42 -12.00 1.19
C ARG A 151 16.23 -13.29 1.22
N LYS A 152 17.09 -13.50 2.22
CA LYS A 152 17.70 -14.82 2.44
C LYS A 152 16.53 -15.78 2.53
N HIS A 153 16.41 -16.69 1.56
CA HIS A 153 15.47 -17.80 1.66
C HIS A 153 15.95 -18.62 2.85
N LEU A 154 15.37 -18.38 4.02
CA LEU A 154 15.45 -19.32 5.11
C LEU A 154 14.75 -20.57 4.59
N LEU A 155 15.45 -21.71 4.66
CA LEU A 155 14.85 -23.01 4.37
C LEU A 155 13.56 -23.13 5.20
N PRO A 156 12.46 -23.60 4.60
CA PRO A 156 11.22 -23.77 5.35
C PRO A 156 11.48 -24.68 6.55
N LYS A 157 11.08 -24.22 7.75
CA LYS A 157 11.23 -24.98 9.00
C LYS A 157 10.45 -26.30 9.04
N PHE A 158 9.60 -26.56 8.04
CA PHE A 158 8.67 -27.68 7.98
C PHE A 158 8.82 -28.41 6.64
N ASN A 159 8.55 -29.72 6.64
CA ASN A 159 8.59 -30.57 5.45
C ASN A 159 7.65 -30.02 4.34
N ARG A 160 8.04 -30.18 3.07
CA ARG A 160 7.27 -29.76 1.89
C ARG A 160 5.87 -30.35 1.87
N ASP A 161 5.66 -31.52 2.46
CA ASP A 161 4.35 -32.19 2.50
C ASP A 161 3.35 -31.52 3.46
N VAL A 162 3.84 -30.64 4.36
CA VAL A 162 3.03 -29.76 5.23
C VAL A 162 3.05 -28.31 4.71
N SER A 163 3.64 -28.08 3.53
CA SER A 163 3.74 -26.77 2.90
C SER A 163 2.39 -26.32 2.35
N ILE A 164 2.22 -25.00 2.25
CA ILE A 164 1.06 -24.31 1.66
C ILE A 164 0.67 -24.80 0.25
N LEU A 165 1.57 -25.52 -0.42
CA LEU A 165 1.41 -26.09 -1.76
C LEU A 165 0.45 -27.29 -1.80
N PHE A 166 0.25 -28.01 -0.70
CA PHE A 166 -0.65 -29.17 -0.62
C PHE A 166 -1.99 -28.84 0.05
N ARG A 167 -2.47 -27.61 -0.12
CA ARG A 167 -3.82 -27.25 0.33
C ARG A 167 -4.83 -28.00 -0.55
N PRO A 168 -5.78 -28.77 0.01
CA PRO A 168 -6.92 -29.30 -0.75
C PRO A 168 -7.68 -28.14 -1.40
N ASP A 169 -7.90 -28.22 -2.70
CA ASP A 169 -8.48 -27.14 -3.52
C ASP A 169 -9.83 -26.67 -2.96
N ASP A 170 -10.63 -27.60 -2.45
CA ASP A 170 -11.95 -27.41 -1.85
C ASP A 170 -11.95 -26.41 -0.67
N VAL A 171 -10.87 -26.37 0.13
CA VAL A 171 -10.71 -25.48 1.31
C VAL A 171 -10.14 -24.11 0.91
N ALA A 172 -9.49 -24.01 -0.25
CA ALA A 172 -8.84 -22.80 -0.77
C ALA A 172 -9.82 -21.84 -1.46
N HIS A 173 -10.97 -22.34 -1.87
CA HIS A 173 -11.81 -21.71 -2.87
C HIS A 173 -12.77 -20.70 -2.25
N ARG A 174 -12.28 -19.45 -2.15
CA ARG A 174 -13.04 -18.22 -1.90
C ARG A 174 -13.94 -17.90 -3.11
N ARG A 175 -14.77 -18.86 -3.51
CA ARG A 175 -15.54 -18.83 -4.76
C ARG A 175 -16.96 -18.34 -4.55
N GLN A 176 -17.53 -18.60 -3.38
CA GLN A 176 -18.92 -18.25 -3.08
C GLN A 176 -18.98 -17.01 -2.18
N PHE A 177 -19.81 -16.05 -2.59
CA PHE A 177 -20.11 -14.84 -1.83
C PHE A 177 -21.03 -15.15 -0.64
N GLY A 178 -20.88 -14.38 0.44
CA GLY A 178 -21.73 -14.46 1.63
C GLY A 178 -21.18 -15.28 2.79
N HIS A 179 -19.91 -15.71 2.69
CA HIS A 179 -19.21 -16.37 3.79
C HIS A 179 -18.29 -15.39 4.49
N TRP A 180 -18.42 -15.29 5.81
CA TRP A 180 -17.69 -14.35 6.65
C TRP A 180 -16.71 -15.07 7.56
N GLU A 181 -15.55 -14.44 7.81
CA GLU A 181 -14.64 -14.82 8.88
C GLU A 181 -14.76 -13.79 10.02
N ALA A 182 -14.92 -14.27 11.26
CA ALA A 182 -15.05 -13.43 12.44
C ALA A 182 -13.85 -13.61 13.38
N ASP A 183 -13.30 -12.53 13.92
CA ASP A 183 -12.20 -12.58 14.88
C ASP A 183 -12.30 -11.47 15.93
N LEU A 184 -11.57 -11.60 17.04
CA LEU A 184 -11.57 -10.63 18.13
C LEU A 184 -10.22 -9.92 18.26
N ILE A 185 -10.21 -8.61 17.99
CA ILE A 185 -9.04 -7.77 18.24
C ILE A 185 -9.01 -7.37 19.71
N LEU A 186 -8.03 -7.93 20.42
CA LEU A 186 -7.76 -7.63 21.82
C LEU A 186 -6.79 -6.45 22.01
N PHE A 187 -6.99 -5.69 23.08
CA PHE A 187 -6.11 -4.59 23.49
C PHE A 187 -5.40 -4.94 24.80
N LYS A 188 -4.46 -4.09 25.25
CA LYS A 188 -3.77 -4.33 26.52
C LYS A 188 -4.77 -4.46 27.67
N GLN A 189 -4.60 -5.47 28.52
CA GLN A 189 -5.48 -5.75 29.67
C GLN A 189 -5.68 -4.54 30.60
N LYS A 190 -4.65 -3.70 30.77
CA LYS A 190 -4.72 -2.45 31.56
C LYS A 190 -5.77 -1.45 31.05
N LEU A 191 -6.24 -1.58 29.81
CA LEU A 191 -7.27 -0.72 29.20
C LEU A 191 -8.68 -1.31 29.35
N GLY A 192 -8.84 -2.39 30.13
CA GLY A 192 -10.11 -3.05 30.39
C GLY A 192 -10.42 -4.21 29.43
N GLN A 193 -11.69 -4.61 29.42
CA GLN A 193 -12.19 -5.75 28.63
C GLN A 193 -12.70 -5.36 27.23
N THR A 194 -12.60 -4.08 26.87
CA THR A 194 -13.03 -3.56 25.58
C THR A 194 -12.23 -4.20 24.45
N ASN A 195 -12.94 -4.58 23.39
CA ASN A 195 -12.38 -5.27 22.24
C ASN A 195 -13.12 -4.84 20.97
N VAL A 196 -12.60 -5.23 19.81
CA VAL A 196 -13.23 -4.97 18.52
C VAL A 196 -13.41 -6.30 17.80
N THR A 197 -14.65 -6.68 17.50
CA THR A 197 -14.93 -7.79 16.60
C THR A 197 -14.68 -7.35 15.17
N THR A 198 -14.02 -8.20 14.41
CA THR A 198 -13.81 -8.00 12.97
C THR A 198 -14.53 -9.08 12.20
N LEU A 199 -15.39 -8.66 11.28
CA LEU A 199 -16.08 -9.52 10.34
C LEU A 199 -15.51 -9.23 8.95
N VAL A 200 -15.11 -10.26 8.21
CA VAL A 200 -14.57 -10.10 6.86
C VAL A 200 -15.20 -11.09 5.90
N GLU A 201 -15.86 -10.58 4.85
CA GLU A 201 -16.42 -11.41 3.78
C GLU A 201 -15.28 -11.96 2.91
N ARG A 202 -15.30 -13.26 2.63
CA ARG A 202 -14.14 -14.00 2.10
C ARG A 202 -13.82 -13.67 0.64
N VAL A 203 -14.81 -13.31 -0.16
CA VAL A 203 -14.63 -12.97 -1.59
C VAL A 203 -14.18 -11.52 -1.75
N SER A 204 -15.04 -10.59 -1.39
CA SER A 204 -14.89 -9.13 -1.50
C SER A 204 -13.89 -8.53 -0.52
N ARG A 205 -13.57 -9.21 0.59
CA ARG A 205 -12.78 -8.67 1.71
C ARG A 205 -13.45 -7.50 2.43
N PHE A 206 -14.75 -7.33 2.23
CA PHE A 206 -15.50 -6.30 2.92
C PHE A 206 -15.43 -6.55 4.42
N THR A 207 -15.02 -5.52 5.14
CA THR A 207 -14.69 -5.58 6.55
C THR A 207 -15.70 -4.77 7.34
N VAL A 208 -16.22 -5.34 8.42
CA VAL A 208 -17.02 -4.64 9.43
C VAL A 208 -16.30 -4.74 10.75
N LEU A 209 -16.10 -3.59 11.41
CA LEU A 209 -15.51 -3.50 12.74
C LEU A 209 -16.59 -3.11 13.75
N LEU A 210 -16.71 -3.86 14.85
CA LEU A 210 -17.71 -3.64 15.89
C LEU A 210 -17.03 -3.48 17.24
N LYS A 211 -17.21 -2.34 17.92
CA LYS A 211 -16.69 -2.11 19.28
C LYS A 211 -17.53 -2.87 20.30
N ASN A 212 -16.91 -3.60 21.20
CA ASN A 212 -17.60 -4.27 22.30
C ASN A 212 -17.06 -3.80 23.65
N PRO A 213 -17.94 -3.54 24.65
CA PRO A 213 -17.51 -3.12 25.97
C PRO A 213 -16.80 -4.23 26.76
N SER A 214 -17.16 -5.49 26.50
CA SER A 214 -16.58 -6.69 27.14
C SER A 214 -16.46 -7.84 26.15
N LYS A 215 -15.79 -8.93 26.55
CA LYS A 215 -15.68 -10.17 25.78
C LYS A 215 -16.85 -11.14 26.02
N ARG A 216 -17.90 -10.70 26.72
CA ARG A 216 -19.05 -11.58 27.00
C ARG A 216 -19.74 -11.93 25.69
N THR A 217 -19.99 -13.22 25.51
CA THR A 217 -20.52 -13.82 24.29
C THR A 217 -21.83 -13.19 23.83
N LYS A 218 -22.83 -13.05 24.71
CA LYS A 218 -24.16 -12.50 24.36
C LYS A 218 -24.09 -11.10 23.71
N PRO A 219 -23.45 -10.08 24.32
CA PRO A 219 -23.28 -8.77 23.68
C PRO A 219 -22.56 -8.79 22.33
N VAL A 220 -21.50 -9.61 22.20
CA VAL A 220 -20.73 -9.72 20.96
C VAL A 220 -21.59 -10.32 19.85
N MET A 221 -22.28 -11.42 20.13
CA MET A 221 -23.15 -12.09 19.17
C MET A 221 -24.34 -11.22 18.75
N GLY A 222 -24.98 -10.51 19.69
CA GLY A 222 -26.07 -9.59 19.37
C GLY A 222 -25.63 -8.45 18.43
N LYS A 223 -24.41 -7.93 18.60
CA LYS A 223 -23.85 -6.93 17.66
C LYS A 223 -23.55 -7.52 16.28
N ILE A 224 -23.04 -8.75 16.22
CA ILE A 224 -22.80 -9.44 14.94
C ILE A 224 -24.13 -9.62 14.20
N ILE A 225 -25.16 -10.15 14.88
CA ILE A 225 -26.51 -10.32 14.31
C ILE A 225 -27.01 -9.00 13.75
N LYS A 226 -27.01 -7.93 14.57
CA LYS A 226 -27.46 -6.60 14.13
C LYS A 226 -26.68 -6.07 12.91
N ALA A 227 -25.40 -6.37 12.79
CA ALA A 227 -24.56 -5.88 11.70
C ALA A 227 -24.84 -6.57 10.35
N ILE A 228 -25.29 -7.82 10.36
CA ILE A 228 -25.53 -8.60 9.13
C ILE A 228 -27.00 -8.89 8.84
N ARG A 229 -27.91 -8.64 9.80
CA ARG A 229 -29.34 -8.93 9.68
C ARG A 229 -29.97 -8.31 8.43
N ASP A 230 -29.60 -7.07 8.13
CA ASP A 230 -30.16 -6.30 7.01
C ASP A 230 -29.55 -6.67 5.64
N LEU A 231 -28.55 -7.55 5.62
CA LEU A 231 -28.00 -8.06 4.37
C LEU A 231 -28.93 -9.11 3.77
N PRO A 232 -29.03 -9.21 2.42
CA PRO A 232 -29.76 -10.29 1.79
C PRO A 232 -29.15 -11.65 2.18
N PHE A 233 -29.97 -12.71 2.22
CA PHE A 233 -29.53 -14.04 2.66
C PHE A 233 -28.25 -14.51 1.93
N MET A 234 -28.17 -14.23 0.62
CA MET A 234 -27.00 -14.58 -0.21
C MET A 234 -25.70 -13.92 0.25
N ALA A 235 -25.76 -12.79 0.93
CA ALA A 235 -24.62 -12.08 1.50
C ALA A 235 -24.31 -12.48 2.95
N ARG A 236 -25.09 -13.38 3.58
CA ARG A 236 -24.94 -13.80 4.98
C ARG A 236 -25.15 -15.31 5.19
N LYS A 237 -24.67 -16.12 4.25
CA LYS A 237 -24.80 -17.59 4.25
C LYS A 237 -24.15 -18.25 5.45
N SER A 238 -22.92 -17.86 5.79
CA SER A 238 -22.24 -18.42 6.95
C SER A 238 -21.23 -17.50 7.61
N ILE A 239 -20.89 -17.78 8.87
CA ILE A 239 -19.78 -17.15 9.60
C ILE A 239 -18.87 -18.24 10.17
N THR A 240 -17.57 -18.06 10.00
CA THR A 240 -16.53 -18.91 10.58
C THR A 240 -15.87 -18.22 11.75
N PHE A 241 -15.90 -18.86 12.93
CA PHE A 241 -15.26 -18.41 14.17
C PHE A 241 -14.02 -19.25 14.50
N ASP A 242 -13.20 -18.77 15.42
CA ASP A 242 -12.30 -19.66 16.16
C ASP A 242 -13.07 -20.36 17.30
N ARG A 243 -12.48 -21.39 17.91
CA ARG A 243 -13.06 -22.05 19.10
C ARG A 243 -12.88 -21.23 20.38
N GLY A 244 -13.00 -19.91 20.28
CA GLY A 244 -12.99 -19.00 21.41
C GLY A 244 -14.27 -19.10 22.25
N THR A 245 -14.15 -18.93 23.57
CA THR A 245 -15.31 -18.96 24.48
C THR A 245 -16.25 -17.76 24.24
N GLU A 246 -15.74 -16.71 23.61
CA GLU A 246 -16.48 -15.51 23.18
C GLU A 246 -17.56 -15.77 22.12
N PHE A 247 -17.62 -16.96 21.50
CA PHE A 247 -18.57 -17.30 20.43
C PHE A 247 -19.50 -18.48 20.78
N VAL A 248 -19.56 -18.90 22.04
CA VAL A 248 -20.37 -20.06 22.50
C VAL A 248 -21.88 -19.91 22.26
N SER A 249 -22.42 -18.69 22.20
CA SER A 249 -23.86 -18.43 21.98
C SER A 249 -24.24 -18.39 20.49
N TRP A 250 -23.44 -19.01 19.62
CA TRP A 250 -23.68 -19.13 18.19
C TRP A 250 -25.04 -19.73 17.78
N PRO A 251 -25.75 -20.60 18.54
CA PRO A 251 -27.04 -21.13 18.09
C PRO A 251 -28.08 -20.04 17.78
N HIS A 252 -27.95 -18.86 18.41
CA HIS A 252 -28.81 -17.71 18.15
C HIS A 252 -28.64 -17.13 16.74
N LEU A 253 -27.46 -17.25 16.11
CA LEU A 253 -27.26 -16.83 14.71
C LEU A 253 -28.11 -17.67 13.76
N GLN A 254 -28.09 -18.98 13.95
CA GLN A 254 -28.84 -19.87 13.08
C GLN A 254 -30.34 -19.72 13.31
N ALA A 255 -30.77 -19.59 14.57
CA ALA A 255 -32.19 -19.43 14.91
C ALA A 255 -32.78 -18.07 14.46
N GLU A 256 -32.09 -16.95 14.65
CA GLU A 256 -32.65 -15.62 14.35
C GLU A 256 -32.55 -15.22 12.88
N ILE A 257 -31.45 -15.59 12.22
CA ILE A 257 -31.16 -15.12 10.86
C ILE A 257 -30.90 -16.26 9.88
N GLY A 258 -30.80 -17.53 10.28
CA GLY A 258 -30.56 -18.64 9.34
C GLY A 258 -29.14 -18.66 8.77
N THR A 259 -28.21 -17.94 9.39
CA THR A 259 -26.79 -17.95 9.01
C THR A 259 -26.08 -19.14 9.63
N LEU A 260 -25.46 -19.98 8.79
CA LEU A 260 -24.70 -21.14 9.25
C LEU A 260 -23.45 -20.73 10.03
N THR A 261 -23.11 -21.50 11.06
CA THR A 261 -21.90 -21.25 11.85
C THR A 261 -20.89 -22.36 11.69
N TRP A 262 -19.63 -21.99 11.44
CA TRP A 262 -18.50 -22.91 11.34
C TRP A 262 -17.42 -22.56 12.36
N PHE A 263 -16.69 -23.57 12.85
CA PHE A 263 -15.57 -23.39 13.77
C PHE A 263 -14.28 -23.92 13.15
N CYS A 264 -13.19 -23.17 13.28
CA CYS A 264 -11.87 -23.64 12.90
C CYS A 264 -11.42 -24.82 13.77
N ASP A 265 -10.51 -25.63 13.25
CA ASP A 265 -9.87 -26.69 14.01
C ASP A 265 -8.89 -26.13 15.05
N PRO A 266 -8.65 -26.86 16.16
CA PRO A 266 -7.66 -26.46 17.14
C PRO A 266 -6.30 -26.34 16.48
N SER A 267 -5.51 -25.35 16.90
CA SER A 267 -4.16 -25.10 16.36
C SER A 267 -4.10 -24.84 14.85
N SER A 268 -5.23 -24.47 14.21
CA SER A 268 -5.32 -24.23 12.76
C SER A 268 -5.61 -22.76 12.37
N PRO A 269 -4.80 -21.78 12.83
CA PRO A 269 -5.05 -20.36 12.58
C PRO A 269 -5.03 -19.98 11.08
N TRP A 270 -4.42 -20.79 10.23
CA TRP A 270 -4.37 -20.57 8.77
C TRP A 270 -5.74 -20.67 8.09
N GLN A 271 -6.73 -21.33 8.71
CA GLN A 271 -8.10 -21.42 8.20
C GLN A 271 -8.77 -20.02 8.15
N LYS A 272 -8.27 -19.04 8.92
CA LYS A 272 -8.73 -17.64 9.03
C LYS A 272 -7.73 -16.61 8.46
N GLY A 273 -6.98 -16.99 7.43
CA GLY A 273 -5.94 -16.13 6.86
C GLY A 273 -6.44 -14.79 6.31
N THR A 274 -7.74 -14.66 5.99
CA THR A 274 -8.31 -13.39 5.50
C THR A 274 -8.45 -12.39 6.64
N VAL A 275 -9.15 -12.79 7.71
CA VAL A 275 -9.39 -11.92 8.86
C VAL A 275 -8.09 -11.59 9.59
N GLU A 276 -7.12 -12.50 9.68
CA GLU A 276 -5.81 -12.21 10.30
C GLU A 276 -5.06 -11.08 9.55
N ASN A 277 -5.02 -11.16 8.21
CA ASN A 277 -4.40 -10.12 7.39
C ASN A 277 -5.14 -8.79 7.48
N THR A 278 -6.47 -8.81 7.55
CA THR A 278 -7.28 -7.60 7.76
C THR A 278 -7.03 -7.01 9.14
N ASN A 279 -6.94 -7.84 10.19
CA ASN A 279 -6.65 -7.41 11.55
C ASN A 279 -5.28 -6.74 11.62
N ARG A 280 -4.27 -7.28 10.93
CA ARG A 280 -2.95 -6.63 10.79
C ARG A 280 -3.04 -5.24 10.17
N ARG A 281 -3.94 -5.01 9.21
CA ARG A 281 -4.19 -3.68 8.62
C ARG A 281 -4.95 -2.77 9.58
N ALA A 282 -5.98 -3.29 10.24
CA ALA A 282 -6.77 -2.56 11.23
C ALA A 282 -5.89 -2.07 12.41
N ARG A 283 -4.85 -2.83 12.79
CA ARG A 283 -3.88 -2.44 13.84
C ARG A 283 -3.15 -1.13 13.57
N ARG A 284 -3.11 -0.65 12.33
CA ARG A 284 -2.57 0.67 12.00
C ARG A 284 -3.40 1.80 12.62
N TRP A 285 -4.71 1.61 12.71
CA TRP A 285 -5.65 2.57 13.30
C TRP A 285 -6.03 2.20 14.74
N LEU A 286 -5.95 0.90 15.06
CA LEU A 286 -6.26 0.31 16.36
C LEU A 286 -5.01 -0.33 17.00
N PRO A 287 -3.97 0.45 17.32
CA PRO A 287 -2.76 -0.11 17.93
C PRO A 287 -3.08 -0.68 19.33
N ARG A 288 -2.34 -1.70 19.76
CA ARG A 288 -2.63 -2.43 21.02
C ARG A 288 -2.70 -1.56 22.28
N LYS A 289 -2.04 -0.40 22.26
CA LYS A 289 -1.98 0.57 23.38
C LYS A 289 -3.05 1.65 23.32
N ARG A 290 -3.86 1.72 22.26
CA ARG A 290 -4.93 2.72 22.12
C ARG A 290 -6.09 2.33 23.03
N ASP A 291 -6.58 3.29 23.81
CA ASP A 291 -7.83 3.13 24.54
C ASP A 291 -8.98 3.21 23.54
N ILE A 292 -9.77 2.13 23.46
CA ILE A 292 -10.91 2.02 22.56
C ILE A 292 -12.18 2.58 23.20
N ARG A 293 -12.21 2.74 24.52
CA ARG A 293 -13.38 3.27 25.23
C ARG A 293 -13.67 4.71 24.83
N SER A 294 -12.63 5.49 24.57
CA SER A 294 -12.72 6.88 24.11
C SER A 294 -13.12 7.02 22.64
N MET A 295 -13.16 5.93 21.87
CA MET A 295 -13.59 5.96 20.48
C MET A 295 -15.10 5.75 20.39
N SER A 296 -15.77 6.57 19.60
CA SER A 296 -17.19 6.38 19.27
C SER A 296 -17.38 5.21 18.31
N ASP A 297 -18.62 4.72 18.18
CA ASP A 297 -18.94 3.73 17.13
C ASP A 297 -18.78 4.33 15.72
N HIS A 298 -18.91 5.66 15.59
CA HIS A 298 -18.64 6.38 14.35
C HIS A 298 -17.16 6.31 13.94
N ASP A 299 -16.24 6.52 14.88
CA ASP A 299 -14.79 6.41 14.61
C ASP A 299 -14.41 5.00 14.13
N ILE A 300 -15.05 3.98 14.70
CA ILE A 300 -14.83 2.58 14.34
C ILE A 300 -15.38 2.29 12.93
N LYS A 301 -16.55 2.85 12.61
CA LYS A 301 -17.12 2.79 11.25
C LYS A 301 -16.21 3.47 10.24
N GLU A 302 -15.66 4.64 10.56
CA GLU A 302 -14.74 5.35 9.66
C GLU A 302 -13.47 4.52 9.36
N ILE A 303 -12.95 3.79 10.36
CA ILE A 303 -11.84 2.85 10.14
C ILE A 303 -12.26 1.72 9.21
N SER A 304 -13.47 1.17 9.40
CA SER A 304 -14.04 0.16 8.51
C SER A 304 -14.13 0.66 7.07
N ASP A 305 -14.66 1.87 6.88
CA ASP A 305 -14.80 2.51 5.58
C ASP A 305 -13.44 2.78 4.93
N ARG A 306 -12.44 3.22 5.69
CA ARG A 306 -11.06 3.37 5.19
C ARG A 306 -10.49 2.03 4.72
N LEU A 307 -10.71 0.94 5.46
CA LEU A 307 -10.27 -0.40 5.05
C LEU A 307 -10.99 -0.87 3.78
N ASN A 308 -12.29 -0.60 3.69
CA ASN A 308 -13.16 -0.99 2.57
C ASN A 308 -12.96 -0.14 1.31
N ASN A 309 -12.46 1.09 1.45
CA ASN A 309 -12.09 1.98 0.36
C ASN A 309 -10.60 1.89 -0.01
N THR A 310 -9.86 0.93 0.56
CA THR A 310 -8.45 0.71 0.20
C THR A 310 -8.32 -0.41 -0.83
N PRO A 311 -7.79 -0.15 -2.04
CA PRO A 311 -7.74 -1.14 -3.12
C PRO A 311 -6.85 -2.33 -2.75
N ARG A 312 -7.22 -3.52 -3.23
CA ARG A 312 -6.51 -4.78 -2.91
C ARG A 312 -5.97 -5.42 -4.18
N LYS A 313 -4.70 -5.84 -4.13
CA LYS A 313 -4.06 -6.59 -5.22
C LYS A 313 -4.81 -7.89 -5.57
N CYS A 314 -5.33 -8.60 -4.55
CA CYS A 314 -6.10 -9.83 -4.75
C CYS A 314 -7.48 -9.60 -5.38
N LEU A 315 -7.95 -8.35 -5.48
CA LEU A 315 -9.21 -7.97 -6.12
C LEU A 315 -8.95 -7.22 -7.43
N GLY A 316 -7.79 -7.42 -8.05
CA GLY A 316 -7.43 -6.71 -9.29
C GLY A 316 -7.33 -5.19 -9.11
N TRP A 317 -7.01 -4.71 -7.90
CA TRP A 317 -6.95 -3.29 -7.54
C TRP A 317 -8.30 -2.58 -7.38
N LYS A 318 -9.42 -3.32 -7.41
CA LYS A 318 -10.70 -2.85 -6.86
C LYS A 318 -10.63 -2.74 -5.33
N THR A 319 -11.51 -1.92 -4.78
CA THR A 319 -11.74 -1.81 -3.32
C THR A 319 -12.71 -2.89 -2.85
N PRO A 320 -12.62 -3.34 -1.58
CA PRO A 320 -13.61 -4.24 -1.02
C PRO A 320 -15.05 -3.73 -1.12
N ALA A 321 -15.27 -2.42 -0.97
CA ALA A 321 -16.59 -1.81 -1.12
C ALA A 321 -17.15 -1.93 -2.55
N GLU A 322 -16.29 -1.75 -3.58
CA GLU A 322 -16.69 -1.93 -4.98
C GLU A 322 -17.09 -3.39 -5.25
N VAL A 323 -16.24 -4.34 -4.89
CA VAL A 323 -16.51 -5.77 -5.14
C VAL A 323 -17.72 -6.26 -4.37
N PHE A 324 -17.90 -5.83 -3.12
CA PHE A 324 -19.09 -6.20 -2.34
C PHE A 324 -20.37 -5.71 -3.00
N ARG A 325 -20.37 -4.46 -3.48
CA ARG A 325 -21.54 -3.87 -4.17
C ARG A 325 -21.83 -4.58 -5.49
N GLU A 326 -20.80 -4.87 -6.29
CA GLU A 326 -20.93 -5.66 -7.53
C GLU A 326 -21.57 -7.02 -7.24
N LYS A 327 -21.11 -7.75 -6.21
CA LYS A 327 -21.65 -9.06 -5.84
C LYS A 327 -23.09 -9.00 -5.34
N ILE A 328 -23.45 -7.97 -4.57
CA ILE A 328 -24.84 -7.76 -4.16
C ILE A 328 -25.74 -7.54 -5.37
N LEU A 329 -25.30 -6.72 -6.33
CA LEU A 329 -26.09 -6.43 -7.53
C LEU A 329 -26.20 -7.62 -8.49
N GLU A 330 -25.15 -8.44 -8.62
CA GLU A 330 -25.16 -9.66 -9.42
C GLU A 330 -26.17 -10.69 -8.91
N GLU A 331 -26.34 -10.80 -7.59
CA GLU A 331 -27.24 -11.77 -6.95
C GLU A 331 -28.69 -11.24 -6.81
N MET A 332 -28.93 -9.95 -7.10
CA MET A 332 -30.26 -9.34 -7.14
C MET A 332 -30.88 -9.36 -8.55
N ARG A 333 -30.10 -9.71 -9.57
CA ARG A 333 -30.55 -9.97 -10.95
C ARG A 333 -30.88 -11.43 -11.10
#